data_AF-A0AAW0N5Y7-F1
#
_entry.id   AF-A0AAW0N5Y7-F1
#
_cell.length_a   1.000
_cell.length_b   1.000
_cell.length_c   1.000
_cell.angle_alpha   90.00
_cell.angle_beta   90.00
_cell.angle_gamma   90.00
#
_symmetry.space_group_name_H-M   'P 1'
#
loop_
_entity.id
_entity.type
_entity.pdbx_description
1 polymer ?
#
loop_
_entity_poly.entity_id
_entity_poly.type
_entity_poly.pdbx_seq_one_letter_code
_entity_poly.pdbx_strand_id
1 'polypeptide(L)'
;MECSWKTVLLLVCASLGVQYTAIRTLRDSLSVPCPGAYSCQGRRQRDSRLLCDSWSSGDLPRRHILLFATTRSGSSFTGQLFNQHPEVFYVFEPLYHVQQAFTNSSSRSSPGAYRDLLLNLYTCDLHFMENYIHPEPQEHMTSSLFRRSSSHALCSPPVCPDNPEVVSEGHVAIKTVRVPEVGDLRTLTEDPRLDLRIIHLVRDPRAI
;
A
#
# COMPACT_ATOMS: atom_id res chain seq x y z
N MET A 1 26.63 -4.47 -51.24
CA MET A 1 26.58 -5.10 -49.90
C MET A 1 25.17 -5.63 -49.73
N GLU A 2 24.93 -6.88 -50.15
CA GLU A 2 23.60 -7.46 -50.08
C GLU A 2 23.42 -8.03 -48.67
N CYS A 3 22.59 -7.37 -47.86
CA CYS A 3 22.16 -7.93 -46.58
C CYS A 3 21.36 -9.20 -46.88
N SER A 4 22.00 -10.36 -46.65
CA SER A 4 21.32 -11.65 -46.75
C SER A 4 20.10 -11.63 -45.84
N TRP A 5 18.95 -12.08 -46.33
CA TRP A 5 17.72 -12.24 -45.54
C TRP A 5 17.97 -13.00 -44.23
N LYS A 6 18.94 -13.92 -44.23
CA LYS A 6 19.42 -14.63 -43.03
C LYS A 6 19.96 -13.69 -41.96
N THR A 7 20.73 -12.67 -42.34
CA THR A 7 21.27 -11.65 -41.43
C THR A 7 20.16 -10.77 -40.86
N VAL A 8 19.19 -10.37 -41.68
CA VAL A 8 18.03 -9.58 -41.24
C VAL A 8 17.20 -10.38 -40.23
N LEU A 9 16.92 -11.65 -40.53
CA LEU A 9 16.19 -12.55 -39.63
C LEU A 9 16.90 -12.72 -38.28
N LEU A 10 18.23 -12.92 -38.30
CA LEU A 10 19.03 -13.05 -37.08
C LEU A 10 19.00 -11.78 -36.23
N LEU A 11 19.09 -10.60 -36.85
CA LEU A 11 19.02 -9.32 -36.13
C LEU A 11 17.64 -9.08 -35.51
N VAL A 12 16.56 -9.46 -36.20
CA VAL A 12 15.20 -9.36 -35.67
C VAL A 12 15.02 -10.31 -34.48
N CYS A 13 15.44 -11.57 -34.60
CA CYS A 13 15.37 -12.54 -33.50
C CYS A 13 16.20 -12.10 -32.28
N ALA A 14 17.41 -11.58 -32.49
CA ALA A 14 18.25 -11.06 -31.42
C ALA A 14 17.60 -9.86 -30.72
N SER A 15 17.06 -8.90 -31.49
CA SER A 15 16.34 -7.74 -30.94
C SER A 15 15.12 -8.16 -30.12
N LEU A 16 14.30 -9.08 -30.63
CA LEU A 16 13.13 -9.59 -29.90
C LEU A 16 13.53 -10.35 -28.63
N GLY A 17 14.64 -11.09 -28.65
CA GLY A 17 15.18 -11.77 -27.47
C GLY A 17 15.66 -10.80 -26.39
N VAL A 18 16.37 -9.74 -26.78
CA VAL A 18 16.82 -8.68 -25.86
C VAL A 18 15.63 -7.90 -25.30
N GLN A 19 14.65 -7.55 -26.13
CA GLN A 19 13.42 -6.90 -25.69
C GLN A 19 12.61 -7.78 -24.74
N TYR A 20 12.47 -9.07 -25.04
CA TYR A 20 11.76 -10.03 -24.18
C TYR A 20 12.44 -10.18 -22.82
N THR A 21 13.77 -10.32 -22.80
CA THR A 21 14.53 -10.42 -21.54
C THR A 21 14.46 -9.13 -20.73
N ALA A 22 14.60 -7.96 -21.36
CA ALA A 22 14.44 -6.68 -20.68
C ALA A 22 13.03 -6.50 -20.08
N ILE A 23 11.98 -6.82 -20.85
CA ILE A 23 10.59 -6.75 -20.36
C ILE A 23 10.36 -7.74 -19.21
N ARG A 24 10.90 -8.96 -19.33
CA ARG A 24 10.77 -9.99 -18.29
C ARG A 24 11.49 -9.58 -17.01
N THR A 25 12.73 -9.10 -17.09
CA THR A 25 13.48 -8.61 -15.93
C THR A 25 12.82 -7.40 -15.27
N LEU A 26 12.31 -6.45 -16.07
CA LEU A 26 11.54 -5.33 -15.54
C LEU A 26 10.24 -5.79 -14.86
N ARG A 27 9.53 -6.74 -15.46
CA ARG A 27 8.34 -7.36 -14.85
C ARG A 27 8.69 -8.04 -13.52
N ASP A 28 9.75 -8.86 -13.48
CA ASP A 28 10.17 -9.56 -12.26
C ASP A 28 10.64 -8.59 -11.17
N SER A 29 11.18 -7.41 -11.52
CA SER A 29 11.54 -6.35 -10.56
C SER A 29 10.36 -5.49 -10.08
N LEU A 30 9.32 -5.31 -10.90
CA LEU A 30 8.16 -4.47 -10.60
C LEU A 30 6.98 -5.25 -10.04
N SER A 31 7.00 -6.58 -10.20
CA SER A 31 6.09 -7.49 -9.56
C SER A 31 6.91 -8.49 -8.79
N VAL A 32 7.07 -8.27 -7.49
CA VAL A 32 6.70 -9.34 -6.56
C VAL A 32 5.18 -9.34 -6.64
N PRO A 33 4.56 -10.18 -7.50
CA PRO A 33 3.12 -10.30 -7.45
C PRO A 33 2.82 -10.81 -6.03
N CYS A 34 1.77 -10.34 -5.35
CA CYS A 34 1.16 -11.23 -4.36
C CYS A 34 0.85 -12.51 -5.14
N PRO A 35 1.48 -13.68 -4.87
CA PRO A 35 1.15 -14.88 -5.61
C PRO A 35 -0.38 -15.05 -5.71
N GLY A 36 -0.90 -15.37 -6.89
CA GLY A 36 -2.34 -15.61 -7.01
C GLY A 36 -2.74 -16.74 -6.06
N ALA A 37 -3.64 -16.46 -5.12
CA ALA A 37 -4.27 -17.44 -4.23
C ALA A 37 -3.29 -18.35 -3.45
N TYR A 38 -2.69 -17.82 -2.39
CA TYR A 38 -2.07 -18.64 -1.34
C TYR A 38 -2.93 -18.56 -0.08
N SER A 39 -3.36 -19.74 0.36
CA SER A 39 -3.98 -19.99 1.66
C SER A 39 -3.03 -19.48 2.75
N CYS A 40 -3.32 -18.32 3.35
CA CYS A 40 -2.76 -18.01 4.67
C CYS A 40 -3.38 -19.03 5.62
N GLN A 41 -2.71 -20.16 5.82
CA GLN A 41 -3.24 -21.23 6.65
C GLN A 41 -3.09 -20.80 8.10
N GLY A 42 -4.20 -20.42 8.73
CA GLY A 42 -4.28 -19.91 10.09
C GLY A 42 -3.57 -20.84 11.09
N ARG A 43 -2.36 -20.46 11.51
CA ARG A 43 -1.68 -21.09 12.63
C ARG A 43 -1.45 -20.03 13.71
N ARG A 44 -2.26 -20.14 14.78
CA ARG A 44 -2.22 -19.39 16.05
C ARG A 44 -1.51 -18.04 15.97
N GLN A 45 -2.35 -17.05 15.67
CA GLN A 45 -2.11 -15.62 15.78
C GLN A 45 -1.33 -15.28 17.05
N ARG A 46 -0.10 -14.80 16.86
CA ARG A 46 0.63 -14.05 17.88
C ARG A 46 0.14 -12.60 17.75
N ASP A 47 -0.29 -11.99 18.85
CA ASP A 47 -0.90 -10.65 18.91
C ASP A 47 -0.23 -9.67 17.93
N SER A 48 -1.00 -9.03 17.04
CA SER A 48 -0.50 -8.04 16.08
C SER A 48 0.21 -6.84 16.74
N ARG A 49 0.01 -6.64 18.04
CA ARG A 49 0.76 -5.69 18.88
C ARG A 49 2.25 -6.07 19.03
N LEU A 50 2.57 -7.36 19.10
CA LEU A 50 3.94 -7.88 19.26
C LEU A 50 4.80 -7.73 17.99
N LEU A 51 4.15 -7.56 16.84
CA LEU A 51 4.85 -7.22 15.59
C LEU A 51 5.47 -5.83 15.68
N CYS A 52 4.87 -4.90 16.43
CA CYS A 52 5.39 -3.56 16.61
C CYS A 52 6.29 -3.36 17.84
N ASP A 53 6.23 -4.24 18.83
CA ASP A 53 7.06 -4.15 20.04
C ASP A 53 8.48 -4.73 19.87
N SER A 54 8.69 -5.60 18.87
CA SER A 54 10.04 -6.05 18.50
C SER A 54 10.89 -4.97 17.81
N TRP A 55 10.31 -3.78 17.59
CA TRP A 55 10.86 -2.65 16.84
C TRP A 55 11.69 -1.65 17.66
N SER A 56 12.22 -2.07 18.80
CA SER A 56 13.09 -1.23 19.66
C SER A 56 14.60 -1.37 19.35
N SER A 57 14.97 -2.01 18.24
CA SER A 57 16.39 -2.27 17.89
C SER A 57 16.91 -1.38 16.77
N GLY A 58 16.63 -0.07 16.85
CA GLY A 58 17.15 0.94 15.92
C GLY A 58 16.70 2.34 16.31
N ASP A 59 17.64 3.21 16.66
CA ASP A 59 17.50 4.55 17.26
C ASP A 59 16.91 5.63 16.31
N LEU A 60 16.15 5.23 15.28
CA LEU A 60 15.63 6.13 14.24
C LEU A 60 14.11 6.38 14.40
N PRO A 61 13.66 7.65 14.38
CA PRO A 61 12.26 7.98 14.56
C PRO A 61 11.41 7.50 13.39
N ARG A 62 10.33 6.76 13.70
CA ARG A 62 9.31 6.35 12.73
C ARG A 62 8.62 7.57 12.11
N ARG A 63 8.67 7.68 10.79
CA ARG A 63 7.89 8.64 10.01
C ARG A 63 6.53 8.06 9.65
N HIS A 64 5.49 8.86 9.81
CA HIS A 64 4.15 8.56 9.33
C HIS A 64 3.88 9.46 8.12
N ILE A 65 3.51 8.89 6.98
CA ILE A 65 3.41 9.61 5.71
C ILE A 65 1.99 9.47 5.18
N LEU A 66 1.32 10.60 4.97
CA LEU A 66 0.04 10.63 4.26
C LEU A 66 0.24 11.18 2.85
N LEU A 67 0.07 10.32 1.86
CA LEU A 67 -0.04 10.73 0.46
C LEU A 67 -1.49 11.17 0.20
N PHE A 68 -1.75 12.44 0.46
CA PHE A 68 -3.04 13.10 0.29
C PHE A 68 -3.16 13.61 -1.14
N ALA A 69 -4.17 13.18 -1.88
CA ALA A 69 -4.26 13.51 -3.29
C ALA A 69 -5.71 13.53 -3.80
N THR A 70 -5.91 14.02 -5.02
CA THR A 70 -7.15 13.81 -5.77
C THR A 70 -6.98 12.71 -6.82
N THR A 71 -8.09 12.26 -7.41
CA THR A 71 -8.03 11.28 -8.50
C THR A 71 -7.25 11.85 -9.70
N ARG A 72 -6.57 10.97 -10.45
CA ARG A 72 -5.78 11.34 -11.65
C ARG A 72 -4.59 12.29 -11.39
N SER A 73 -4.16 12.47 -10.15
CA SER A 73 -2.99 13.28 -9.75
C SER A 73 -1.62 12.61 -9.94
N GLY A 74 -1.60 11.34 -10.35
CA GLY A 74 -0.36 10.53 -10.34
C GLY A 74 -0.07 9.88 -8.98
N SER A 75 -0.92 10.06 -7.96
CA SER A 75 -0.72 9.50 -6.62
C SER A 75 -0.52 7.99 -6.57
N SER A 76 -1.09 7.23 -7.52
CA SER A 76 -0.86 5.78 -7.59
C SER A 76 0.57 5.43 -8.00
N PHE A 77 1.17 6.23 -8.90
CA PHE A 77 2.56 6.09 -9.30
C PHE A 77 3.49 6.49 -8.15
N THR A 78 3.27 7.66 -7.54
CA THR A 78 4.05 8.09 -6.36
C THR A 78 3.92 7.10 -5.21
N GLY A 79 2.73 6.54 -4.97
CA GLY A 79 2.51 5.51 -3.96
C GLY A 79 3.32 4.23 -4.21
N GLN A 80 3.54 3.85 -5.48
CA GLN A 80 4.40 2.71 -5.79
C GLN A 80 5.86 2.96 -5.40
N LEU A 81 6.36 4.20 -5.42
CA LEU A 81 7.72 4.49 -4.95
C LEU A 81 7.89 4.14 -3.47
N PHE A 82 6.86 4.40 -2.64
CA PHE A 82 6.83 3.96 -1.24
C PHE A 82 6.68 2.45 -1.11
N ASN A 83 5.79 1.86 -1.90
CA ASN A 83 5.51 0.42 -1.88
C ASN A 83 6.71 -0.47 -2.24
N GLN A 84 7.72 0.08 -2.91
CA GLN A 84 8.97 -0.62 -3.25
C GLN A 84 10.08 -0.43 -2.20
N HIS A 85 9.87 0.44 -1.20
CA HIS A 85 10.88 0.71 -0.18
C HIS A 85 10.78 -0.35 0.93
N PRO A 86 11.86 -1.10 1.24
CA PRO A 86 11.81 -2.23 2.18
C PRO A 86 11.47 -1.83 3.61
N GLU A 87 11.68 -0.57 3.98
CA GLU A 87 11.38 -0.06 5.32
C GLU A 87 10.05 0.72 5.41
N VAL A 88 9.18 0.65 4.38
CA VAL A 88 7.91 1.40 4.38
C VAL A 88 6.70 0.48 4.29
N PHE A 89 5.87 0.48 5.34
CA PHE A 89 4.54 -0.14 5.36
C PHE A 89 3.59 0.72 4.55
N TYR A 90 3.45 0.41 3.26
CA TYR A 90 2.58 1.15 2.35
C TYR A 90 1.17 0.55 2.30
N VAL A 91 0.13 1.37 2.51
CA VAL A 91 -1.28 0.99 2.38
C VAL A 91 -1.99 1.81 1.32
N PHE A 92 -2.54 1.11 0.33
CA PHE A 92 -3.30 1.70 -0.76
C PHE A 92 -4.78 1.93 -0.36
N GLU A 93 -5.20 3.19 -0.22
CA GLU A 93 -6.61 3.58 -0.11
C GLU A 93 -7.45 2.86 0.97
N PRO A 94 -6.98 2.76 2.22
CA PRO A 94 -7.73 2.05 3.27
C PRO A 94 -9.07 2.72 3.60
N LEU A 95 -9.19 4.03 3.37
CA LEU A 95 -10.41 4.81 3.61
C LEU A 95 -11.55 4.52 2.62
N TYR A 96 -11.34 3.67 1.61
CA TYR A 96 -12.41 3.25 0.70
C TYR A 96 -13.60 2.64 1.44
N HIS A 97 -13.32 1.73 2.35
CA HIS A 97 -14.35 0.98 3.06
C HIS A 97 -15.08 1.85 4.09
N VAL A 98 -14.38 2.81 4.71
CA VAL A 98 -15.02 3.84 5.54
C VAL A 98 -16.00 4.65 4.69
N GLN A 99 -15.56 5.18 3.55
CA GLN A 99 -16.44 5.92 2.63
C GLN A 99 -17.66 5.08 2.21
N GLN A 100 -17.43 3.81 1.84
CA GLN A 100 -18.50 2.89 1.42
C GLN A 100 -19.52 2.63 2.55
N ALA A 101 -19.07 2.45 3.79
CA ALA A 101 -19.95 2.23 4.94
C ALA A 101 -20.91 3.41 5.16
N PHE A 102 -20.43 4.65 5.04
CA PHE A 102 -21.27 5.85 5.14
C PHE A 102 -22.20 6.02 3.93
N THR A 103 -21.72 5.77 2.71
CA THR A 103 -22.58 5.85 1.51
C THR A 103 -23.69 4.82 1.52
N ASN A 104 -23.43 3.59 1.98
CA ASN A 104 -24.41 2.52 2.02
C ASN A 104 -25.49 2.74 3.10
N SER A 105 -25.12 3.34 4.23
CA SER A 105 -26.03 3.62 5.35
C SER A 105 -26.80 4.94 5.19
N SER A 106 -26.64 5.66 4.07
CA SER A 106 -27.20 7.01 3.86
C SER A 106 -26.85 7.98 4.99
N SER A 107 -25.76 7.72 5.71
CA SER A 107 -25.31 8.53 6.83
C SER A 107 -24.26 9.53 6.38
N ARG A 108 -24.19 10.68 7.06
CA ARG A 108 -23.18 11.69 6.75
C ARG A 108 -21.81 11.12 7.13
N SER A 109 -20.82 11.31 6.26
CA SER A 109 -19.44 10.94 6.55
C SER A 109 -19.00 11.57 7.88
N SER A 110 -18.54 10.74 8.82
CA SER A 110 -17.98 11.21 10.09
C SER A 110 -16.48 11.45 9.92
N PRO A 111 -15.97 12.70 10.03
CA PRO A 111 -14.53 12.96 10.03
C PRO A 111 -13.78 12.14 11.10
N GLY A 112 -14.45 11.83 12.22
CA GLY A 112 -13.93 10.98 13.28
C GLY A 112 -13.58 9.56 12.81
N ALA A 113 -14.42 8.94 11.98
CA ALA A 113 -14.15 7.58 11.49
C ALA A 113 -12.91 7.51 10.58
N TYR A 114 -12.72 8.53 9.72
CA TYR A 114 -11.51 8.63 8.88
C TYR A 114 -10.26 8.83 9.74
N ARG A 115 -10.34 9.74 10.72
CA ARG A 115 -9.27 10.02 11.68
C ARG A 115 -8.90 8.75 12.46
N ASP A 116 -9.87 8.08 13.03
CA ASP A 116 -9.65 6.92 13.90
C ASP A 116 -9.04 5.76 13.10
N LEU A 117 -9.49 5.51 11.86
CA LEU A 117 -8.85 4.50 11.02
C LEU A 117 -7.40 4.87 10.69
N LEU A 118 -7.13 6.10 10.27
CA LEU A 118 -5.75 6.53 9.96
C LEU A 118 -4.84 6.42 11.19
N LEU A 119 -5.31 6.87 12.35
CA LEU A 119 -4.56 6.79 13.60
C LEU A 119 -4.21 5.34 13.95
N ASN A 120 -5.20 4.43 13.94
CA ASN A 120 -4.98 3.03 14.25
C ASN A 120 -3.97 2.39 13.28
N LEU A 121 -4.08 2.67 11.98
CA LEU A 121 -3.12 2.17 10.99
C LEU A 121 -1.70 2.71 11.24
N TYR A 122 -1.54 3.98 11.60
CA TYR A 122 -0.23 4.55 11.94
C TYR A 122 0.35 3.97 13.23
N THR A 123 -0.49 3.58 14.18
CA THR A 123 -0.09 2.90 15.41
C THR A 123 -0.11 1.37 15.29
N CYS A 124 -0.07 0.82 14.07
CA CYS A 124 -0.07 -0.62 13.76
C CYS A 124 -1.31 -1.44 14.10
N ASP A 125 -2.44 -0.84 14.49
CA ASP A 125 -3.66 -1.61 14.76
C ASP A 125 -4.44 -1.84 13.46
N LEU A 126 -4.03 -2.88 12.73
CA LEU A 126 -4.67 -3.28 11.47
C LEU A 126 -6.09 -3.84 11.66
N HIS A 127 -6.41 -4.35 12.86
CA HIS A 127 -7.72 -4.95 13.13
C HIS A 127 -8.85 -3.92 13.09
N PHE A 128 -8.55 -2.66 13.44
CA PHE A 128 -9.55 -1.60 13.40
C PHE A 128 -10.17 -1.42 12.01
N MET A 129 -9.40 -1.69 10.95
CA MET A 129 -9.87 -1.61 9.56
C MET A 129 -10.93 -2.66 9.23
N GLU A 130 -10.92 -3.81 9.90
CA GLU A 130 -11.84 -4.92 9.64
C GLU A 130 -13.30 -4.53 9.86
N ASN A 131 -13.55 -3.60 10.80
CA ASN A 131 -14.87 -3.06 11.11
C ASN A 131 -15.59 -2.41 9.91
N TYR A 132 -14.84 -2.02 8.87
CA TYR A 132 -15.39 -1.38 7.67
C TYR A 132 -15.45 -2.32 6.46
N ILE A 133 -14.85 -3.50 6.52
CA ILE A 133 -14.74 -4.42 5.38
C ILE A 133 -15.96 -5.33 5.32
N HIS A 134 -16.58 -5.40 4.14
CA HIS A 134 -17.70 -6.30 3.88
C HIS A 134 -17.43 -7.17 2.64
N PRO A 135 -17.68 -8.50 2.73
CA PRO A 135 -18.07 -9.27 3.91
C PRO A 135 -17.03 -9.22 5.03
N GLU A 136 -17.45 -9.53 6.27
CA GLU A 136 -16.57 -9.51 7.44
C GLU A 136 -15.36 -10.45 7.21
N PRO A 137 -14.13 -10.00 7.53
CA PRO A 137 -12.94 -10.84 7.44
C PRO A 137 -13.05 -12.11 8.28
N GLN A 138 -12.62 -13.24 7.71
CA GLN A 138 -12.46 -14.49 8.47
C GLN A 138 -10.99 -14.61 8.89
N GLU A 139 -10.73 -14.97 10.15
CA GLU A 139 -9.37 -15.12 10.69
C GLU A 139 -8.48 -13.90 10.44
N HIS A 140 -9.06 -12.69 10.51
CA HIS A 140 -8.37 -11.41 10.23
C HIS A 140 -7.79 -11.30 8.81
N MET A 141 -8.21 -12.18 7.90
CA MET A 141 -7.85 -12.12 6.50
C MET A 141 -8.74 -11.11 5.77
N THR A 142 -8.22 -9.90 5.58
CA THR A 142 -8.88 -8.82 4.84
C THR A 142 -8.86 -9.04 3.31
N SER A 143 -9.29 -10.20 2.81
CA SER A 143 -9.23 -10.57 1.38
C SER A 143 -10.07 -9.65 0.49
N SER A 144 -11.17 -9.10 1.03
CA SER A 144 -12.04 -8.12 0.39
C SER A 144 -11.55 -6.67 0.53
N LEU A 145 -10.33 -6.44 1.04
CA LEU A 145 -9.76 -5.10 1.11
C LEU A 145 -9.58 -4.51 -0.30
N PHE A 146 -10.01 -3.25 -0.47
CA PHE A 146 -9.96 -2.56 -1.75
C PHE A 146 -8.53 -2.51 -2.29
N ARG A 147 -8.33 -3.17 -3.44
CA ARG A 147 -7.04 -3.26 -4.11
C ARG A 147 -5.91 -3.70 -3.16
N ARG A 148 -6.17 -4.68 -2.28
CA ARG A 148 -5.19 -5.24 -1.34
C ARG A 148 -3.80 -5.46 -1.96
N SER A 149 -3.76 -6.06 -3.15
CA SER A 149 -2.51 -6.35 -3.89
C SER A 149 -1.69 -5.14 -4.31
N SER A 150 -2.22 -3.92 -4.16
CA SER A 150 -1.48 -2.67 -4.37
C SER A 150 -0.64 -2.26 -3.15
N SER A 151 -0.68 -3.06 -2.06
CA SER A 151 0.06 -2.88 -0.81
C SER A 151 0.90 -4.14 -0.56
N HIS A 152 2.19 -4.10 -0.87
CA HIS A 152 3.08 -5.26 -0.76
C HIS A 152 3.16 -5.78 0.67
N ALA A 153 3.22 -4.86 1.64
CA ALA A 153 3.25 -5.15 3.09
C ALA A 153 2.06 -5.99 3.59
N LEU A 154 0.90 -5.95 2.91
CA LEU A 154 -0.28 -6.75 3.25
C LEU A 154 -0.27 -8.17 2.68
N CYS A 155 0.73 -8.48 1.85
CA CYS A 155 0.97 -9.76 1.20
C CYS A 155 2.29 -10.41 1.65
N SER A 156 3.07 -9.72 2.49
CA SER A 156 4.38 -10.15 2.97
C SER A 156 4.37 -10.38 4.49
N PRO A 157 5.37 -11.10 5.02
CA PRO A 157 5.63 -11.09 6.45
C PRO A 157 5.80 -9.66 6.96
N PRO A 158 5.38 -9.33 8.19
CA PRO A 158 4.78 -10.22 9.19
C PRO A 158 3.25 -10.42 9.06
N VAL A 159 2.58 -9.75 8.11
CA VAL A 159 1.12 -9.87 7.91
C VAL A 159 0.74 -11.23 7.31
N CYS A 160 1.56 -11.74 6.38
CA CYS A 160 1.45 -13.08 5.80
C CYS A 160 2.65 -13.94 6.26
N PRO A 161 2.44 -14.99 7.07
CA PRO A 161 3.52 -15.67 7.81
C PRO A 161 4.36 -16.67 6.99
N ASP A 162 4.38 -16.60 5.66
CA ASP A 162 4.99 -17.64 4.82
C ASP A 162 6.53 -17.75 4.96
N ASN A 163 7.18 -16.76 5.59
CA ASN A 163 8.58 -16.86 6.05
C ASN A 163 8.87 -15.79 7.12
N PRO A 164 9.32 -16.10 8.36
CA PRO A 164 9.45 -15.12 9.43
C PRO A 164 10.74 -14.28 9.38
N GLU A 165 11.24 -13.96 8.18
CA GLU A 165 12.16 -12.83 8.07
C GLU A 165 11.32 -11.57 8.27
N VAL A 166 11.29 -11.09 9.51
CA VAL A 166 10.60 -9.88 9.91
C VAL A 166 11.30 -8.71 9.24
N VAL A 167 10.86 -8.34 8.04
CA VAL A 167 11.24 -7.10 7.41
C VAL A 167 10.68 -5.97 8.27
N SER A 168 11.56 -5.23 8.94
CA SER A 168 11.16 -4.15 9.81
C SER A 168 10.84 -2.92 8.97
N GLU A 169 9.56 -2.62 8.81
CA GLU A 169 9.15 -1.37 8.19
C GLU A 169 9.26 -0.22 9.21
N GLY A 170 10.31 0.58 9.07
CA GLY A 170 10.59 1.74 9.93
C GLY A 170 9.60 2.88 9.76
N HIS A 171 8.83 2.91 8.67
CA HIS A 171 7.92 3.99 8.30
C HIS A 171 6.57 3.46 7.85
N VAL A 172 5.51 4.25 8.00
CA VAL A 172 4.15 3.90 7.53
C VAL A 172 3.69 4.94 6.53
N ALA A 173 3.31 4.51 5.32
CA ALA A 173 2.83 5.40 4.27
C ALA A 173 1.41 5.01 3.84
N ILE A 174 0.46 5.94 3.95
CA ILE A 174 -0.93 5.71 3.56
C ILE A 174 -1.27 6.64 2.41
N LYS A 175 -1.84 6.07 1.34
CA LYS A 175 -2.36 6.85 0.22
C LYS A 175 -3.87 6.98 0.32
N THR A 176 -4.39 8.19 0.15
CA THR A 176 -5.84 8.41 0.09
C THR A 176 -6.25 9.53 -0.85
N VAL A 177 -7.40 9.35 -1.52
CA VAL A 177 -8.13 10.40 -2.24
C VAL A 177 -9.51 10.71 -1.65
N ARG A 178 -9.77 10.24 -0.43
CA ARG A 178 -11.10 10.20 0.18
C ARG A 178 -11.28 11.12 1.37
N VAL A 179 -10.24 11.88 1.72
CA VAL A 179 -10.34 12.96 2.69
C VAL A 179 -10.80 14.22 1.93
N PRO A 180 -11.93 14.85 2.30
CA PRO A 180 -12.46 16.00 1.57
C PRO A 180 -11.57 17.24 1.67
N GLU A 181 -11.13 17.57 2.88
CA GLU A 181 -10.37 18.78 3.15
C GLU A 181 -9.10 18.48 3.95
N VAL A 182 -8.01 19.20 3.65
CA VAL A 182 -6.76 19.06 4.42
C VAL A 182 -6.96 19.43 5.90
N GLY A 183 -7.94 20.31 6.20
CA GLY A 183 -8.30 20.69 7.56
C GLY A 183 -8.79 19.52 8.42
N ASP A 184 -9.39 18.49 7.82
CA ASP A 184 -9.86 17.28 8.52
C ASP A 184 -8.70 16.49 9.14
N LEU A 185 -7.47 16.70 8.63
CA LEU A 185 -6.26 16.02 9.09
C LEU A 185 -5.60 16.71 10.29
N ARG A 186 -6.09 17.88 10.69
CA ARG A 186 -5.47 18.70 11.75
C ARG A 186 -5.30 17.92 13.06
N THR A 187 -6.33 17.15 13.43
CA THR A 187 -6.32 16.33 14.65
C THR A 187 -5.30 15.19 14.61
N LEU A 188 -4.93 14.71 13.42
CA LEU A 188 -3.86 13.71 13.25
C LEU A 188 -2.48 14.36 13.30
N THR A 189 -2.32 15.55 12.73
CA THR A 189 -1.04 16.28 12.73
C THR A 189 -0.66 16.84 14.11
N GLU A 190 -1.65 17.07 14.98
CA GLU A 190 -1.45 17.54 16.35
C GLU A 190 -1.28 16.39 17.37
N ASP A 191 -1.44 15.12 16.97
CA ASP A 191 -1.28 13.97 17.88
C ASP A 191 0.21 13.74 18.20
N PRO A 192 0.63 13.82 19.48
CA PRO A 192 2.04 13.71 19.85
C PRO A 192 2.63 12.31 19.63
N ARG A 193 1.79 11.29 19.38
CA ARG A 193 2.25 9.94 19.05
C ARG A 193 2.72 9.80 17.61
N LEU A 194 2.40 10.77 16.74
CA LEU A 194 2.64 10.70 15.31
C LEU A 194 3.63 11.78 14.85
N ASP A 195 4.74 11.37 14.22
CA ASP A 195 5.52 12.24 13.34
C ASP A 195 4.94 12.21 11.93
N LEU A 196 3.78 12.86 11.74
CA LEU A 196 3.02 12.85 10.50
C LEU A 196 3.54 13.88 9.47
N ARG A 197 3.82 13.40 8.27
CA ARG A 197 4.23 14.17 7.08
C ARG A 197 3.19 14.01 5.99
N ILE A 198 2.63 15.12 5.52
CA ILE A 198 1.62 15.12 4.45
C ILE A 198 2.29 15.51 3.13
N ILE A 199 2.18 14.64 2.13
CA ILE A 199 2.53 14.94 0.75
C ILE A 199 1.22 15.21 0.01
N HIS A 200 0.95 16.48 -0.30
CA HIS A 200 -0.25 16.87 -1.04
C HIS A 200 0.03 16.88 -2.55
N LEU A 201 -0.53 15.91 -3.28
CA LEU A 201 -0.42 15.86 -4.74
C LEU A 201 -1.62 16.51 -5.40
N VAL A 202 -1.37 17.63 -6.07
CA VAL A 202 -2.36 18.39 -6.83
C VAL A 202 -2.06 18.25 -8.33
N ARG A 203 -3.06 17.87 -9.12
CA ARG A 203 -2.94 17.85 -10.58
C ARG A 203 -2.86 19.29 -11.09
N ASP A 204 -1.93 19.57 -12.01
CA ASP A 204 -1.95 20.84 -12.76
C ASP A 204 -3.27 20.95 -13.53
N PRO A 205 -4.12 21.95 -13.23
CA PRO A 205 -5.42 22.09 -13.89
C PRO A 205 -5.31 22.43 -15.38
N ARG A 206 -4.12 22.80 -15.88
CA ARG A 206 -3.89 23.19 -17.28
C ARG A 206 -3.67 22.00 -18.22
N ALA A 207 -3.40 20.81 -17.67
CA ALA A 207 -3.24 19.61 -18.47
C ALA A 207 -4.61 19.07 -18.90
N ILE A 208 -5.02 19.42 -20.13
CA ILE A 208 -6.24 18.97 -20.82
C ILE A 208 -6.09 17.49 -21.20
#